data_AF-A0A8J2NC23-F1
#
_entry.id   AF-A0A8J2NC23-F1
#
_cell.length_a   1.000
_cell.length_b   1.000
_cell.length_c   1.000
_cell.angle_alpha   90.00
_cell.angle_beta   90.00
_cell.angle_gamma   90.00
#
_symmetry.space_group_name_H-M   'P 1'
#
loop_
_entity.id
_entity.type
_entity.pdbx_description
1 polymer ?
#
loop_
_entity_poly.entity_id
_entity_poly.type
_entity_poly.pdbx_seq_one_letter_code
_entity_poly.pdbx_strand_id
1 'polypeptide(L)'
;MPSAKEQRYGREREQNGEHDRQHNHKHDYKHDCWPGWSLSHQADDYELRLFVKELENSFGCDRPAGDATGTMPPYKPERAYTKSSISTSDSTAQLLKFDAEAAVAEAVEDEPADRKDWKPERKQWLAMISLSLVSFVVSLDATILVTALPEMSHSLRGSAAETFWTGTAYLLISAVFQPVIAAASACYGRQRLLVMSIVLFTFGTAFCAVAHDFAVMLIGRCVQGVGGGGVIAMTQVIFCDMVPLRQRPQYFSMVLASWSIGSIIGPVVGGAFVESASWRWCFYINFPFCFLGFFAALLFVDDVDVPLANHPRRMDWLGAFLFVGSTTSLLLGISWGGTQHPWASAATLAPILAGLLGVAGFVAWQWRAQPHSLLPVSLLRSASSAAAFFCALVNGLVLFTGLYYVPFYQMSVRGSSPVRAGIDLFPAVCLLVPGSVVVAILTSRLGHFRWAIWLGWSVTLVACGLFTVFDERTEKAVFALALAVFGVGNGMVLTSVNVATQAIANQTVAKKEDRAMAACMYGFMRSLGMPVGVAVHRADDAHVVDAQPEPGVNMIGEDVVEGRAREAQSRSHEVQRNTYSITGERTLVNNGEAHYAGAEPERAE
;
A
#
# COMPACT_ATOMS: atom_id res chain seq x y z
N MET A 1 -31.81 -26.69 -57.57
CA MET A 1 -32.65 -25.88 -56.66
C MET A 1 -32.04 -25.96 -55.27
N PRO A 2 -31.47 -24.88 -54.72
CA PRO A 2 -30.92 -24.90 -53.36
C PRO A 2 -32.06 -24.88 -52.33
N SER A 3 -31.79 -25.50 -51.19
CA SER A 3 -32.71 -25.77 -50.09
C SER A 3 -33.21 -24.49 -49.38
N ALA A 4 -34.46 -24.52 -48.90
CA ALA A 4 -35.16 -23.42 -48.23
C ALA A 4 -34.46 -22.81 -46.99
N LYS A 5 -33.35 -23.38 -46.53
CA LYS A 5 -32.51 -22.81 -45.45
C LYS A 5 -31.54 -21.72 -45.93
N GLU A 6 -31.06 -21.76 -47.17
CA GLU A 6 -30.12 -20.73 -47.69
C GLU A 6 -30.83 -19.41 -48.06
N GLN A 7 -32.11 -19.48 -48.46
CA GLN A 7 -32.90 -18.28 -48.74
C GLN A 7 -33.30 -17.49 -47.48
N ARG A 8 -33.27 -18.14 -46.31
CA ARG A 8 -33.57 -17.48 -45.02
C ARG A 8 -32.37 -16.70 -44.47
N TYR A 9 -31.16 -17.20 -44.70
CA TYR A 9 -29.92 -16.54 -44.28
C TYR A 9 -29.56 -15.32 -45.15
N GLY A 10 -30.01 -15.29 -46.42
CA GLY A 10 -29.85 -14.14 -47.31
C GLY A 10 -30.73 -12.94 -46.96
N ARG A 11 -31.99 -13.17 -46.53
CA ARG A 11 -32.94 -12.08 -46.21
C ARG A 11 -32.65 -11.35 -44.89
N GLU A 12 -32.07 -12.03 -43.90
CA GLU A 12 -31.70 -11.38 -42.62
C GLU A 12 -30.50 -10.42 -42.77
N ARG A 13 -29.63 -10.65 -43.78
CA ARG A 13 -28.51 -9.73 -44.09
C ARG A 13 -28.93 -8.46 -44.83
N GLU A 14 -30.00 -8.52 -45.63
CA GLU A 14 -30.53 -7.33 -46.32
C GLU A 14 -31.37 -6.46 -45.37
N GLN A 15 -32.14 -7.04 -44.44
CA GLN A 15 -32.89 -6.27 -43.44
C GLN A 15 -32.00 -5.55 -42.41
N ASN A 16 -30.88 -6.14 -41.98
CA ASN A 16 -29.95 -5.46 -41.07
C ASN A 16 -29.11 -4.37 -41.78
N GLY A 17 -28.89 -4.49 -43.10
CA GLY A 17 -28.17 -3.46 -43.87
C GLY A 17 -29.00 -2.20 -44.18
N GLU A 18 -30.33 -2.27 -44.09
CA GLU A 18 -31.23 -1.13 -44.29
C GLU A 18 -31.54 -0.35 -43.01
N HIS A 19 -31.42 -0.99 -41.83
CA HIS A 19 -31.63 -0.29 -40.55
C HIS A 19 -30.47 0.65 -40.18
N ASP A 20 -29.24 0.28 -40.54
CA ASP A 20 -28.05 1.12 -40.32
C ASP A 20 -27.93 2.30 -41.29
N ARG A 21 -28.76 2.37 -42.34
CA ARG A 21 -28.78 3.51 -43.28
C ARG A 21 -29.74 4.64 -42.91
N GLN A 22 -30.57 4.49 -41.87
CA GLN A 22 -31.60 5.48 -41.51
C GLN A 22 -31.32 6.33 -40.27
N HIS A 23 -30.19 6.16 -39.58
CA HIS A 23 -29.81 7.02 -38.44
C HIS A 23 -28.46 7.70 -38.65
N ASN A 24 -28.36 8.48 -39.74
CA ASN A 24 -27.32 9.50 -39.88
C ASN A 24 -27.93 10.79 -40.45
N HIS A 25 -28.72 11.46 -39.62
CA HIS A 25 -29.14 12.85 -39.87
C HIS A 25 -28.43 13.77 -38.87
N LYS A 26 -27.55 14.58 -39.44
CA LYS A 26 -26.89 15.75 -38.83
C LYS A 26 -27.88 16.57 -37.99
N HIS A 27 -27.52 16.82 -36.73
CA HIS A 27 -27.99 18.00 -36.02
C HIS A 27 -26.80 18.91 -35.71
N ASP A 28 -26.75 20.01 -36.46
CA ASP A 28 -26.03 21.24 -36.09
C ASP A 28 -26.50 21.71 -34.72
N TYR A 29 -25.57 21.83 -33.76
CA TYR A 29 -25.73 22.76 -32.65
C TYR A 29 -24.48 23.64 -32.55
N LYS A 30 -24.73 24.93 -32.78
CA LYS A 30 -23.80 26.06 -32.67
C LYS A 30 -23.15 26.08 -31.28
N HIS A 31 -21.83 26.20 -31.25
CA HIS A 31 -21.09 26.64 -30.07
C HIS A 31 -21.30 28.15 -29.89
N ASP A 32 -22.13 28.54 -28.93
CA ASP A 32 -22.14 29.90 -28.41
C ASP A 32 -20.94 30.07 -27.46
N CYS A 33 -20.08 31.03 -27.83
CA CYS A 33 -18.92 31.47 -27.10
C CYS A 33 -19.33 32.16 -25.78
N TRP A 34 -18.63 31.83 -24.69
CA TRP A 34 -18.43 32.75 -23.56
C TRP A 34 -16.92 32.90 -23.29
N PRO A 35 -16.39 34.13 -23.21
CA PRO A 35 -14.96 34.41 -23.14
C PRO A 35 -14.47 34.56 -21.70
N GLY A 36 -13.25 34.09 -21.43
CA GLY A 36 -12.47 34.46 -20.25
C GLY A 36 -11.64 33.30 -19.73
N TRP A 37 -10.35 33.56 -19.48
CA TRP A 37 -9.28 32.64 -19.05
C TRP A 37 -8.45 32.02 -20.17
N SER A 38 -7.81 32.88 -20.97
CA SER A 38 -6.52 32.57 -21.59
C SER A 38 -5.42 33.32 -20.85
N LEU A 39 -4.60 32.63 -20.05
CA LEU A 39 -3.22 32.98 -19.69
C LEU A 39 -2.72 32.03 -18.58
N SER A 40 -2.07 30.93 -18.96
CA SER A 40 -1.03 30.27 -18.12
C SER A 40 -0.25 29.16 -18.85
N HIS A 41 -0.65 28.73 -20.05
CA HIS A 41 0.03 27.62 -20.76
C HIS A 41 1.42 27.92 -21.35
N GLN A 42 2.01 29.09 -21.09
CA GLN A 42 3.30 29.47 -21.67
C GLN A 42 4.46 29.52 -20.66
N ALA A 43 4.18 29.38 -19.36
CA ALA A 43 5.21 29.39 -18.32
C ALA A 43 5.87 28.00 -18.10
N ASP A 44 5.14 26.91 -18.35
CA ASP A 44 5.61 25.55 -18.06
C ASP A 44 6.68 25.02 -19.04
N ASP A 45 6.78 25.60 -20.25
CA ASP A 45 7.66 25.10 -21.32
C ASP A 45 9.10 25.68 -21.27
N TYR A 46 9.32 26.74 -20.49
CA TYR A 46 10.64 27.40 -20.36
C TYR A 46 11.52 26.73 -19.28
N GLU A 47 10.96 26.38 -18.13
CA GLU A 47 11.66 25.72 -17.02
C GLU A 47 12.16 24.31 -17.42
N LEU A 48 11.39 23.58 -18.24
CA LEU A 48 11.76 22.25 -18.73
C LEU A 48 12.94 22.29 -19.72
N ARG A 49 13.03 23.36 -20.52
CA ARG A 49 14.13 23.56 -21.48
C ARG A 49 15.42 23.98 -20.79
N LEU A 50 15.34 24.72 -19.68
CA LEU A 50 16.52 25.04 -18.87
C LEU A 50 17.09 23.76 -18.22
N PHE A 51 16.24 22.93 -17.63
CA PHE A 51 16.67 21.69 -16.97
C PHE A 51 17.33 20.68 -17.92
N VAL A 52 16.84 20.54 -19.15
CA VAL A 52 17.44 19.67 -20.18
C VAL A 52 18.79 20.21 -20.65
N LYS A 53 18.94 21.53 -20.76
CA LYS A 53 20.19 22.18 -21.20
C LYS A 53 21.29 22.13 -20.13
N GLU A 54 20.90 22.19 -18.86
CA GLU A 54 21.80 21.97 -17.71
C GLU A 54 22.30 20.51 -17.66
N LEU A 55 21.45 19.55 -18.02
CA LEU A 55 21.79 18.12 -18.11
C LEU A 55 22.73 17.82 -19.29
N GLU A 56 22.51 18.42 -20.46
CA GLU A 56 23.39 18.23 -21.64
C GLU A 56 24.79 18.81 -21.44
N ASN A 57 24.92 19.93 -20.71
CA ASN A 57 26.23 20.51 -20.38
C ASN A 57 27.00 19.72 -19.29
N SER A 58 26.29 18.91 -18.48
CA SER A 58 26.89 18.12 -17.39
C SER A 58 27.51 16.80 -17.86
N PHE A 59 27.14 16.30 -19.05
CA PHE A 59 27.69 15.07 -19.63
C PHE A 59 28.58 15.39 -20.84
N GLY A 60 29.81 15.81 -20.56
CA GLY A 60 30.85 16.03 -21.58
C GLY A 60 31.14 14.75 -22.38
N CYS A 61 30.78 14.76 -23.66
CA CYS A 61 31.19 13.76 -24.64
C CYS A 61 31.78 14.47 -25.86
N ASP A 62 33.07 14.80 -25.77
CA ASP A 62 33.88 15.19 -26.92
C ASP A 62 34.06 13.99 -27.87
N ARG A 63 33.79 14.17 -29.16
CA ARG A 63 34.22 13.24 -30.22
C ARG A 63 35.36 13.86 -31.01
N PRO A 64 36.46 13.13 -31.30
CA PRO A 64 37.57 13.65 -32.08
C PRO A 64 37.30 13.56 -33.59
N ALA A 65 37.82 14.53 -34.32
CA ALA A 65 37.90 14.57 -35.78
C ALA A 65 39.09 13.74 -36.29
N GLY A 66 38.96 13.09 -37.45
CA GLY A 66 40.04 12.36 -38.12
C GLY A 66 39.70 11.97 -39.57
N ASP A 67 40.62 12.33 -40.47
CA ASP A 67 40.53 12.38 -41.93
C ASP A 67 40.65 11.03 -42.70
N ALA A 68 39.90 10.99 -43.80
CA ALA A 68 40.22 10.63 -45.19
C ALA A 68 40.89 9.29 -45.65
N THR A 69 40.31 8.80 -46.77
CA THR A 69 40.87 8.05 -47.93
C THR A 69 40.88 6.51 -47.95
N GLY A 70 40.30 5.92 -49.01
CA GLY A 70 40.51 4.52 -49.40
C GLY A 70 39.37 3.85 -50.19
N THR A 71 39.59 3.63 -51.48
CA THR A 71 38.69 3.15 -52.57
C THR A 71 38.21 1.68 -52.52
N MET A 72 36.97 1.42 -53.00
CA MET A 72 36.58 0.17 -53.73
C MET A 72 35.48 0.46 -54.79
N PRO A 73 35.53 -0.13 -56.01
CA PRO A 73 34.46 -0.10 -57.01
C PRO A 73 33.77 -1.50 -57.16
N PRO A 74 32.81 -1.70 -58.08
CA PRO A 74 31.47 -1.12 -58.16
C PRO A 74 30.35 -2.19 -58.05
N TYR A 75 29.22 -1.86 -57.42
CA TYR A 75 27.94 -2.56 -57.64
C TYR A 75 26.93 -1.56 -58.19
N LYS A 76 26.27 -1.92 -59.30
CA LYS A 76 25.34 -1.11 -60.09
C LYS A 76 24.16 -2.02 -60.50
N PRO A 77 22.98 -1.49 -60.84
CA PRO A 77 22.00 -0.85 -59.95
C PRO A 77 20.56 -1.34 -60.22
N GLU A 78 19.59 -1.02 -59.34
CA GLU A 78 18.15 -0.71 -59.61
C GLU A 78 17.33 -0.95 -58.33
N ARG A 79 16.48 -0.07 -57.80
CA ARG A 79 15.65 1.01 -58.37
C ARG A 79 15.60 2.23 -57.45
N ALA A 80 15.42 3.37 -58.09
CA ALA A 80 15.33 4.71 -57.51
C ALA A 80 14.20 4.87 -56.49
N TYR A 81 14.54 5.44 -55.33
CA TYR A 81 13.64 6.34 -54.60
C TYR A 81 14.28 7.72 -54.58
N THR A 82 13.61 8.66 -55.21
CA THR A 82 13.95 10.08 -55.27
C THR A 82 14.02 10.63 -53.84
N LYS A 83 15.20 11.08 -53.42
CA LYS A 83 15.36 11.92 -52.22
C LYS A 83 14.75 13.28 -52.52
N SER A 84 13.57 13.58 -51.99
CA SER A 84 13.21 14.96 -51.67
C SER A 84 13.69 15.26 -50.26
N SER A 85 14.54 16.28 -50.16
CA SER A 85 14.94 16.92 -48.91
C SER A 85 13.71 17.51 -48.23
N ILE A 86 13.34 16.99 -47.05
CA ILE A 86 12.39 17.67 -46.16
C ILE A 86 13.05 17.80 -44.79
N SER A 87 13.31 19.06 -44.45
CA SER A 87 13.57 19.62 -43.14
C SER A 87 12.80 18.89 -42.03
N THR A 88 13.50 18.25 -41.10
CA THR A 88 12.96 17.81 -39.81
C THR A 88 12.65 19.03 -38.95
N SER A 89 11.39 19.42 -38.86
CA SER A 89 10.90 20.44 -37.93
C SER A 89 9.51 20.07 -37.42
N ASP A 90 9.38 19.90 -36.09
CA ASP A 90 8.18 19.91 -35.21
C ASP A 90 6.94 19.07 -35.55
N SER A 91 6.61 18.84 -36.82
CA SER A 91 5.39 18.16 -37.25
C SER A 91 5.37 16.66 -36.96
N THR A 92 6.51 15.97 -36.96
CA THR A 92 6.57 14.53 -36.61
C THR A 92 6.38 14.26 -35.11
N ALA A 93 6.86 15.16 -34.25
CA ALA A 93 6.62 15.08 -32.81
C ALA A 93 5.18 15.46 -32.45
N GLN A 94 4.58 16.41 -33.18
CA GLN A 94 3.16 16.73 -33.05
C GLN A 94 2.26 15.62 -33.59
N LEU A 95 2.61 14.98 -34.71
CA LEU A 95 1.88 13.82 -35.26
C LEU A 95 1.94 12.62 -34.31
N LEU A 96 3.09 12.31 -33.71
CA LEU A 96 3.20 11.25 -32.69
C LEU A 96 2.41 11.55 -31.41
N LYS A 97 2.27 12.83 -31.03
CA LYS A 97 1.39 13.25 -29.92
C LYS A 97 -0.09 13.17 -30.30
N PHE A 98 -0.45 13.60 -31.51
CA PHE A 98 -1.82 13.52 -32.02
C PHE A 98 -2.26 12.07 -32.21
N ASP A 99 -1.38 11.18 -32.69
CA ASP A 99 -1.64 9.75 -32.82
C ASP A 99 -1.74 9.08 -31.45
N ALA A 100 -0.99 9.54 -30.45
CA ALA A 100 -1.10 9.04 -29.07
C ALA A 100 -2.38 9.54 -28.37
N GLU A 101 -2.77 10.80 -28.57
CA GLU A 101 -4.01 11.37 -28.02
C GLU A 101 -5.25 10.85 -28.74
N ALA A 102 -5.19 10.66 -30.06
CA ALA A 102 -6.23 10.02 -30.86
C ALA A 102 -6.34 8.53 -30.53
N ALA A 103 -5.24 7.79 -30.36
CA ALA A 103 -5.29 6.41 -29.89
C ALA A 103 -5.81 6.29 -28.45
N VAL A 104 -5.65 7.31 -27.61
CA VAL A 104 -6.30 7.39 -26.29
C VAL A 104 -7.80 7.65 -26.42
N ALA A 105 -8.22 8.48 -27.37
CA ALA A 105 -9.64 8.70 -27.67
C ALA A 105 -10.28 7.44 -28.26
N GLU A 106 -9.60 6.77 -29.19
CA GLU A 106 -10.07 5.56 -29.89
C GLU A 106 -10.07 4.33 -28.97
N ALA A 107 -9.07 4.17 -28.08
CA ALA A 107 -9.08 3.13 -27.04
C ALA A 107 -10.11 3.39 -25.91
N VAL A 108 -10.64 4.61 -25.81
CA VAL A 108 -11.78 4.95 -24.95
C VAL A 108 -13.12 4.74 -25.69
N GLU A 109 -13.12 4.82 -27.02
CA GLU A 109 -14.30 4.59 -27.88
C GLU A 109 -14.52 3.11 -28.24
N ASP A 110 -13.49 2.26 -28.25
CA ASP A 110 -13.58 0.83 -28.59
C ASP A 110 -14.04 -0.09 -27.43
N GLU A 111 -14.38 0.46 -26.25
CA GLU A 111 -15.21 -0.29 -25.31
C GLU A 111 -16.68 -0.18 -25.77
N PRO A 112 -17.38 -1.31 -26.04
CA PRO A 112 -18.78 -1.24 -26.44
C PRO A 112 -19.55 -0.40 -25.43
N ALA A 113 -20.36 0.54 -25.93
CA ALA A 113 -21.14 1.53 -25.18
C ALA A 113 -22.02 0.95 -24.05
N ASP A 114 -22.17 -0.38 -24.01
CA ASP A 114 -22.88 -1.20 -23.04
C ASP A 114 -22.22 -1.28 -21.64
N ARG A 115 -20.93 -0.92 -21.48
CA ARG A 115 -20.24 -0.98 -20.17
C ARG A 115 -20.41 0.24 -19.27
N LYS A 116 -21.06 1.30 -19.73
CA LYS A 116 -21.38 2.47 -18.89
C LYS A 116 -22.33 2.11 -17.74
N ASP A 117 -23.10 1.03 -17.90
CA ASP A 117 -24.14 0.58 -16.96
C ASP A 117 -23.81 -0.77 -16.25
N TRP A 118 -22.54 -1.16 -16.13
CA TRP A 118 -22.19 -2.35 -15.34
C TRP A 118 -22.65 -2.16 -13.89
N LYS A 119 -23.41 -3.14 -13.39
CA LYS A 119 -23.83 -3.25 -11.99
C LYS A 119 -23.42 -4.62 -11.47
N PRO A 120 -22.82 -4.70 -10.27
CA PRO A 120 -22.45 -5.97 -9.68
C PRO A 120 -23.68 -6.84 -9.38
N GLU A 121 -23.60 -8.11 -9.77
CA GLU A 121 -24.58 -9.12 -9.37
C GLU A 121 -24.54 -9.38 -7.86
N ARG A 122 -25.61 -9.96 -7.30
CA ARG A 122 -25.66 -10.29 -5.85
C ARG A 122 -24.45 -11.12 -5.41
N LYS A 123 -24.04 -12.09 -6.21
CA LYS A 123 -22.89 -12.95 -5.91
C LYS A 123 -21.57 -12.16 -5.90
N GLN A 124 -21.35 -11.29 -6.90
CA GLN A 124 -20.18 -10.42 -6.97
C GLN A 124 -20.13 -9.42 -5.81
N TRP A 125 -21.28 -8.88 -5.40
CA TRP A 125 -21.38 -8.04 -4.20
C TRP A 125 -20.98 -8.78 -2.93
N LEU A 126 -21.48 -10.01 -2.74
CA LEU A 126 -21.13 -10.84 -1.58
C LEU A 126 -19.66 -11.27 -1.61
N ALA A 127 -19.09 -11.52 -2.80
CA ALA A 127 -17.67 -11.76 -2.97
C ALA A 127 -16.83 -10.53 -2.57
N MET A 128 -17.22 -9.31 -3.00
CA MET A 128 -16.53 -8.08 -2.58
C MET A 128 -16.60 -7.85 -1.06
N ILE A 129 -17.73 -8.17 -0.42
CA ILE A 129 -17.86 -8.13 1.04
C ILE A 129 -16.93 -9.17 1.69
N SER A 130 -16.86 -10.39 1.16
CA SER A 130 -15.92 -11.43 1.62
C SER A 130 -14.47 -10.94 1.54
N LEU A 131 -14.06 -10.38 0.39
CA LEU A 131 -12.72 -9.82 0.18
C LEU A 131 -12.43 -8.65 1.15
N SER A 132 -13.42 -7.80 1.39
CA SER A 132 -13.32 -6.68 2.33
C SER A 132 -13.12 -7.17 3.76
N LEU A 133 -13.84 -8.22 4.16
CA LEU A 133 -13.75 -8.82 5.48
C LEU A 133 -12.36 -9.42 5.73
N VAL A 134 -11.84 -10.22 4.79
CA VAL A 134 -10.49 -10.82 4.97
C VAL A 134 -9.39 -9.77 4.91
N SER A 135 -9.56 -8.70 4.11
CA SER A 135 -8.63 -7.57 4.08
C SER A 135 -8.63 -6.77 5.38
N PHE A 136 -9.80 -6.63 6.03
CA PHE A 136 -9.92 -6.02 7.35
C PHE A 136 -9.10 -6.80 8.39
N VAL A 137 -9.19 -8.13 8.40
CA VAL A 137 -8.45 -8.99 9.35
C VAL A 137 -6.95 -8.83 9.18
N VAL A 138 -6.47 -8.93 7.93
CA VAL A 138 -5.04 -8.77 7.60
C VAL A 138 -4.53 -7.40 8.04
N SER A 139 -5.32 -6.34 7.82
CA SER A 139 -4.95 -5.02 8.28
C SER A 139 -4.94 -4.89 9.80
N LEU A 140 -5.93 -5.46 10.46
CA LEU A 140 -6.06 -5.38 11.91
C LEU A 140 -4.84 -6.05 12.56
N ASP A 141 -4.49 -7.27 12.14
CA ASP A 141 -3.31 -7.98 12.64
C ASP A 141 -1.99 -7.23 12.37
N ALA A 142 -1.85 -6.60 11.20
CA ALA A 142 -0.67 -5.82 10.86
C ALA A 142 -0.46 -4.58 11.75
N THR A 143 -1.50 -4.06 12.41
CA THR A 143 -1.44 -2.79 13.16
C THR A 143 -1.70 -2.95 14.66
N ILE A 144 -2.51 -3.93 15.07
CA ILE A 144 -2.82 -4.23 16.48
C ILE A 144 -1.59 -4.56 17.30
N LEU A 145 -0.57 -5.12 16.63
CA LEU A 145 0.66 -5.54 17.29
C LEU A 145 1.47 -4.36 17.83
N VAL A 146 1.45 -3.21 17.16
CA VAL A 146 2.34 -2.06 17.45
C VAL A 146 2.24 -1.61 18.90
N THR A 147 1.02 -1.53 19.44
CA THR A 147 0.75 -1.13 20.83
C THR A 147 0.96 -2.25 21.84
N ALA A 148 1.06 -3.50 21.37
CA ALA A 148 1.25 -4.68 22.22
C ALA A 148 2.69 -5.18 22.26
N LEU A 149 3.57 -4.70 21.36
CA LEU A 149 4.98 -5.09 21.28
C LEU A 149 5.74 -4.95 22.62
N PRO A 150 5.61 -3.86 23.40
CA PRO A 150 6.34 -3.72 24.66
C PRO A 150 5.98 -4.83 25.67
N GLU A 151 4.68 -5.12 25.81
CA GLU A 151 4.18 -6.16 26.72
C GLU A 151 4.58 -7.57 26.25
N MET A 152 4.58 -7.83 24.94
CA MET A 152 5.08 -9.09 24.40
C MET A 152 6.58 -9.28 24.71
N SER A 153 7.38 -8.22 24.60
CA SER A 153 8.80 -8.25 24.95
C SER A 153 9.02 -8.67 26.41
N HIS A 154 8.26 -8.07 27.32
CA HIS A 154 8.37 -8.33 28.75
C HIS A 154 7.89 -9.75 29.12
N SER A 155 6.70 -10.14 28.63
CA SER A 155 6.10 -11.43 28.97
C SER A 155 6.83 -12.65 28.38
N LEU A 156 7.43 -12.52 27.20
CA LEU A 156 8.23 -13.58 26.56
C LEU A 156 9.73 -13.46 26.85
N ARG A 157 10.14 -12.48 27.67
CA ARG A 157 11.55 -12.22 28.06
C ARG A 157 12.51 -12.14 26.87
N GLY A 158 12.06 -11.55 25.77
CA GLY A 158 12.85 -11.45 24.55
C GLY A 158 13.66 -10.17 24.48
N SER A 159 14.74 -10.27 23.74
CA SER A 159 15.55 -9.14 23.32
C SER A 159 14.73 -8.15 22.48
N ALA A 160 15.20 -6.90 22.44
CA ALA A 160 14.62 -5.87 21.59
C ALA A 160 14.60 -6.28 20.10
N ALA A 161 15.60 -7.07 19.68
CA ALA A 161 15.71 -7.66 18.36
C ALA A 161 14.57 -8.66 18.06
N GLU A 162 14.26 -9.55 18.99
CA GLU A 162 13.17 -10.54 18.82
C GLU A 162 11.79 -9.88 18.77
N THR A 163 11.57 -8.86 19.60
CA THR A 163 10.34 -8.07 19.59
C THR A 163 10.15 -7.36 18.25
N PHE A 164 11.20 -6.77 17.68
CA PHE A 164 11.15 -6.20 16.33
C PHE A 164 10.76 -7.22 15.26
N TRP A 165 11.39 -8.40 15.29
CA TRP A 165 11.12 -9.46 14.31
C TRP A 165 9.69 -9.99 14.35
N THR A 166 8.98 -9.81 15.47
CA THR A 166 7.59 -10.22 15.61
C THR A 166 6.68 -9.49 14.62
N GLY A 167 6.90 -8.20 14.36
CA GLY A 167 6.18 -7.45 13.35
C GLY A 167 6.79 -7.58 11.95
N THR A 168 8.11 -7.43 11.87
CA THR A 168 8.82 -7.33 10.59
C THR A 168 8.78 -8.63 9.79
N ALA A 169 8.89 -9.80 10.44
CA ALA A 169 8.85 -11.10 9.75
C ALA A 169 7.52 -11.31 9.01
N TYR A 170 6.41 -10.96 9.64
CA TYR A 170 5.08 -11.05 9.03
C TYR A 170 4.98 -10.17 7.78
N LEU A 171 5.39 -8.90 7.89
CA LEU A 171 5.33 -7.95 6.76
C LEU A 171 6.24 -8.39 5.60
N LEU A 172 7.45 -8.84 5.92
CA LEU A 172 8.44 -9.31 4.96
C LEU A 172 7.94 -10.52 4.18
N ILE A 173 7.44 -11.55 4.88
CA ILE A 173 6.96 -12.77 4.24
C ILE A 173 5.64 -12.52 3.49
N SER A 174 4.77 -11.67 4.04
CA SER A 174 3.55 -11.23 3.36
C SER A 174 3.85 -10.55 2.03
N ALA A 175 4.87 -9.69 1.95
CA ALA A 175 5.28 -9.09 0.70
C ALA A 175 5.80 -10.14 -0.30
N VAL A 176 6.76 -10.97 0.12
CA VAL A 176 7.48 -11.88 -0.79
C VAL A 176 6.58 -12.94 -1.42
N PHE A 177 5.57 -13.44 -0.70
CA PHE A 177 4.72 -14.52 -1.23
C PHE A 177 3.57 -14.04 -2.14
N GLN A 178 3.28 -12.73 -2.20
CA GLN A 178 2.17 -12.19 -2.98
C GLN A 178 2.21 -12.59 -4.47
N PRO A 179 3.31 -12.34 -5.23
CA PRO A 179 3.37 -12.73 -6.64
C PRO A 179 3.31 -14.24 -6.88
N VAL A 180 3.88 -15.03 -5.96
CA VAL A 180 3.89 -16.49 -6.04
C VAL A 180 2.47 -17.04 -5.91
N ILE A 181 1.72 -16.56 -4.94
CA ILE A 181 0.33 -16.98 -4.72
C ILE A 181 -0.57 -16.50 -5.86
N ALA A 182 -0.38 -15.28 -6.36
CA ALA A 182 -1.12 -14.78 -7.52
C ALA A 182 -0.87 -15.62 -8.78
N ALA A 183 0.37 -15.97 -9.07
CA ALA A 183 0.71 -16.83 -10.21
C ALA A 183 0.16 -18.26 -10.03
N ALA A 184 0.27 -18.82 -8.82
CA ALA A 184 -0.32 -20.11 -8.49
C ALA A 184 -1.84 -20.11 -8.69
N SER A 185 -2.53 -19.02 -8.36
CA SER A 185 -3.99 -18.94 -8.51
C SER A 185 -4.47 -18.98 -9.96
N ALA A 186 -3.63 -18.62 -10.92
CA ALA A 186 -3.95 -18.80 -12.35
C ALA A 186 -3.94 -20.27 -12.77
N CYS A 187 -3.18 -21.12 -12.07
CA CYS A 187 -3.10 -22.56 -12.35
C CYS A 187 -4.12 -23.35 -11.52
N TYR A 188 -4.20 -23.06 -10.22
CA TYR A 188 -4.93 -23.87 -9.23
C TYR A 188 -6.34 -23.37 -8.93
N GLY A 189 -6.73 -22.22 -9.46
CA GLY A 189 -8.04 -21.60 -9.24
C GLY A 189 -8.00 -20.46 -8.22
N ARG A 190 -8.86 -19.46 -8.41
CA ARG A 190 -8.88 -18.24 -7.58
C ARG A 190 -9.46 -18.53 -6.18
N GLN A 191 -10.57 -19.25 -6.11
CA GLN A 191 -11.24 -19.56 -4.86
C GLN A 191 -10.33 -20.39 -3.93
N ARG A 192 -9.72 -21.45 -4.47
CA ARG A 192 -8.88 -22.37 -3.68
C ARG A 192 -7.69 -21.66 -3.05
N LEU A 193 -7.03 -20.77 -3.80
CA LEU A 193 -5.86 -20.06 -3.28
C LEU A 193 -6.23 -19.00 -2.24
N LEU A 194 -7.37 -18.32 -2.40
CA LEU A 194 -7.89 -17.43 -1.35
C LEU A 194 -8.18 -18.21 -0.07
N VAL A 195 -8.89 -19.33 -0.17
CA VAL A 195 -9.24 -20.19 0.98
C VAL A 195 -7.99 -20.73 1.66
N MET A 196 -7.01 -21.25 0.90
CA MET A 196 -5.73 -21.71 1.44
C MET A 196 -4.97 -20.58 2.15
N SER A 197 -5.02 -19.36 1.62
CA SER A 197 -4.39 -18.19 2.25
C SER A 197 -5.04 -17.84 3.59
N ILE A 198 -6.38 -17.88 3.67
CA ILE A 198 -7.13 -17.66 4.92
C ILE A 198 -6.78 -18.75 5.95
N VAL A 199 -6.70 -20.01 5.50
CA VAL A 199 -6.34 -21.14 6.36
C VAL A 199 -4.92 -20.97 6.91
N LEU A 200 -3.93 -20.66 6.07
CA LEU A 200 -2.55 -20.41 6.50
C LEU A 200 -2.46 -19.22 7.47
N PHE A 201 -3.17 -18.13 7.20
CA PHE A 201 -3.24 -16.98 8.09
C PHE A 201 -3.81 -17.38 9.46
N THR A 202 -4.89 -18.16 9.47
CA THR A 202 -5.56 -18.63 10.70
C THR A 202 -4.66 -19.57 11.51
N PHE A 203 -3.97 -20.52 10.85
CA PHE A 203 -3.01 -21.40 11.52
C PHE A 203 -1.83 -20.63 12.10
N GLY A 204 -1.23 -19.71 11.33
CA GLY A 204 -0.15 -18.86 11.84
C GLY A 204 -0.59 -18.01 13.04
N THR A 205 -1.81 -17.49 13.00
CA THR A 205 -2.43 -16.77 14.13
C THR A 205 -2.57 -17.67 15.36
N ALA A 206 -2.96 -18.94 15.18
CA ALA A 206 -3.05 -19.91 16.27
C ALA A 206 -1.69 -20.21 16.91
N PHE A 207 -0.63 -20.38 16.10
CA PHE A 207 0.74 -20.53 16.59
C PHE A 207 1.17 -19.34 17.44
N CYS A 208 0.90 -18.11 16.98
CA CYS A 208 1.25 -16.90 17.72
C CYS A 208 0.46 -16.78 19.04
N ALA A 209 -0.82 -17.14 19.04
CA ALA A 209 -1.67 -17.06 20.23
C ALA A 209 -1.20 -17.99 21.37
N VAL A 210 -0.65 -19.17 21.02
CA VAL A 210 -0.17 -20.17 21.99
C VAL A 210 1.35 -20.10 22.22
N ALA A 211 2.03 -19.10 21.66
CA ALA A 211 3.48 -18.98 21.80
C ALA A 211 3.89 -18.72 23.26
N HIS A 212 4.94 -19.41 23.71
CA HIS A 212 5.57 -19.26 25.03
C HIS A 212 7.00 -18.70 24.94
N ASP A 213 7.54 -18.61 23.73
CA ASP A 213 8.86 -18.08 23.41
C ASP A 213 8.81 -17.39 22.03
N PHE A 214 9.85 -16.59 21.74
CA PHE A 214 9.94 -15.84 20.49
C PHE A 214 10.19 -16.71 19.26
N ALA A 215 10.75 -17.92 19.40
CA ALA A 215 10.97 -18.80 18.25
C ALA A 215 9.64 -19.33 17.72
N VAL A 216 8.74 -19.79 18.60
CA VAL A 216 7.38 -20.21 18.22
C VAL A 216 6.58 -19.04 17.67
N MET A 217 6.70 -17.85 18.29
CA MET A 217 6.08 -16.62 17.80
C MET A 217 6.53 -16.30 16.37
N LEU A 218 7.84 -16.37 16.11
CA LEU A 218 8.42 -16.06 14.81
C LEU A 218 7.96 -17.06 13.74
N ILE A 219 7.95 -18.36 14.05
CA ILE A 219 7.41 -19.39 13.14
C ILE A 219 5.94 -19.10 12.82
N GLY A 220 5.14 -18.78 13.83
CA GLY A 220 3.74 -18.39 13.67
C GLY A 220 3.58 -17.18 12.74
N ARG A 221 4.40 -16.13 12.94
CA ARG A 221 4.42 -14.92 12.11
C ARG A 221 4.84 -15.19 10.69
N CYS A 222 5.76 -16.12 10.46
CA CYS A 222 6.13 -16.56 9.12
C CYS A 222 4.96 -17.24 8.39
N VAL A 223 4.32 -18.22 9.03
CA VAL A 223 3.15 -18.92 8.44
C VAL A 223 1.99 -17.96 8.21
N GLN A 224 1.74 -17.07 9.19
CA GLN A 224 0.71 -16.04 9.09
C GLN A 224 1.00 -15.05 7.96
N GLY A 225 2.28 -14.68 7.77
CA GLY A 225 2.74 -13.81 6.70
C GLY A 225 2.45 -14.38 5.32
N VAL A 226 2.71 -15.68 5.09
CA VAL A 226 2.36 -16.36 3.83
C VAL A 226 0.86 -16.24 3.56
N GLY A 227 0.03 -16.51 4.57
CA GLY A 227 -1.42 -16.39 4.47
C GLY A 227 -1.90 -14.95 4.23
N GLY A 228 -1.34 -13.98 4.94
CA GLY A 228 -1.69 -12.56 4.82
C GLY A 228 -1.32 -11.99 3.45
N GLY A 229 -0.13 -12.33 2.96
CA GLY A 229 0.31 -11.99 1.60
C GLY A 229 -0.61 -12.60 0.55
N GLY A 230 -0.97 -13.87 0.72
CA GLY A 230 -1.93 -14.54 -0.15
C GLY A 230 -3.30 -13.86 -0.16
N VAL A 231 -3.84 -13.48 0.99
CA VAL A 231 -5.12 -12.75 1.08
C VAL A 231 -5.04 -11.40 0.34
N ILE A 232 -3.97 -10.63 0.51
CA ILE A 232 -3.78 -9.34 -0.18
C ILE A 232 -3.71 -9.55 -1.69
N ALA A 233 -2.87 -10.48 -2.16
CA ALA A 233 -2.72 -10.79 -3.58
C ALA A 233 -4.04 -11.26 -4.20
N MET A 234 -4.69 -12.23 -3.57
CA MET A 234 -5.93 -12.81 -4.07
C MET A 234 -7.08 -11.80 -4.06
N THR A 235 -7.11 -10.89 -3.09
CA THR A 235 -8.09 -9.81 -3.08
C THR A 235 -7.95 -8.91 -4.30
N GLN A 236 -6.73 -8.49 -4.64
CA GLN A 236 -6.47 -7.67 -5.84
C GLN A 236 -6.85 -8.41 -7.13
N VAL A 237 -6.44 -9.67 -7.21
CA VAL A 237 -6.64 -10.53 -8.40
C VAL A 237 -8.12 -10.82 -8.63
N ILE A 238 -8.83 -11.33 -7.63
CA ILE A 238 -10.27 -11.67 -7.72
C ILE A 238 -11.08 -10.41 -7.99
N PHE A 239 -10.76 -9.30 -7.32
CA PHE A 239 -11.44 -8.03 -7.57
C PHE A 239 -11.27 -7.56 -9.03
N CYS A 240 -10.05 -7.65 -9.58
CA CYS A 240 -9.79 -7.27 -10.97
C CYS A 240 -10.49 -8.17 -11.99
N ASP A 241 -10.67 -9.46 -11.66
CA ASP A 241 -11.39 -10.40 -12.51
C ASP A 241 -12.90 -10.12 -12.54
N MET A 242 -13.48 -9.60 -11.44
CA MET A 242 -14.92 -9.30 -11.33
C MET A 242 -15.31 -7.91 -11.84
N VAL A 243 -14.51 -6.87 -11.57
CA VAL A 243 -14.91 -5.47 -11.76
C VAL A 243 -14.24 -4.84 -13.01
N PRO A 244 -15.02 -4.22 -13.93
CA PRO A 244 -14.48 -3.51 -15.09
C PRO A 244 -13.57 -2.35 -14.69
N LEU A 245 -12.49 -2.13 -15.45
CA LEU A 245 -11.40 -1.19 -15.13
C LEU A 245 -11.90 0.21 -14.74
N ARG A 246 -12.86 0.77 -15.46
CA ARG A 246 -13.41 2.12 -15.21
C ARG A 246 -14.08 2.24 -13.84
N GLN A 247 -14.69 1.17 -13.35
CA GLN A 247 -15.43 1.16 -12.09
C GLN A 247 -14.61 0.65 -10.90
N ARG A 248 -13.45 0.02 -11.17
CA ARG A 248 -12.53 -0.47 -10.12
C ARG A 248 -12.20 0.55 -9.04
N PRO A 249 -11.89 1.84 -9.32
CA PRO A 249 -11.57 2.80 -8.27
C PRO A 249 -12.71 2.95 -7.25
N GLN A 250 -13.95 3.05 -7.75
CA GLN A 250 -15.12 3.23 -6.92
C GLN A 250 -15.41 2.01 -6.05
N TYR A 251 -15.40 0.81 -6.61
CA TYR A 251 -15.70 -0.41 -5.84
C TYR A 251 -14.53 -0.86 -4.96
N PHE A 252 -13.28 -0.64 -5.38
CA PHE A 252 -12.10 -1.02 -4.60
C PHE A 252 -11.97 -0.16 -3.34
N SER A 253 -12.58 1.03 -3.34
CA SER A 253 -12.68 1.86 -2.14
C SER A 253 -13.38 1.16 -0.96
N MET A 254 -14.24 0.16 -1.21
CA MET A 254 -14.87 -0.64 -0.14
C MET A 254 -13.86 -1.53 0.57
N VAL A 255 -13.03 -2.25 -0.19
CA VAL A 255 -11.93 -3.06 0.33
C VAL A 255 -10.93 -2.16 1.06
N LEU A 256 -10.66 -0.98 0.51
CA LEU A 256 -9.76 -0.03 1.14
C LEU A 256 -10.32 0.58 2.43
N ALA A 257 -11.63 0.85 2.46
CA ALA A 257 -12.33 1.30 3.65
C ALA A 257 -12.26 0.25 4.76
N SER A 258 -12.50 -1.03 4.43
CA SER A 258 -12.39 -2.11 5.41
C SER A 258 -10.96 -2.30 5.91
N TRP A 259 -9.95 -2.21 5.03
CA TRP A 259 -8.53 -2.17 5.42
C TRP A 259 -8.31 -1.02 6.43
N SER A 260 -8.70 0.19 6.08
CA SER A 260 -8.45 1.36 6.92
C SER A 260 -9.17 1.28 8.27
N ILE A 261 -10.39 0.74 8.31
CA ILE A 261 -11.09 0.46 9.57
C ILE A 261 -10.28 -0.52 10.42
N GLY A 262 -9.72 -1.58 9.84
CA GLY A 262 -8.82 -2.50 10.53
C GLY A 262 -7.58 -1.79 11.08
N SER A 263 -6.99 -0.89 10.30
CA SER A 263 -5.84 -0.07 10.70
C SER A 263 -6.16 0.94 11.81
N ILE A 264 -7.38 1.50 11.85
CA ILE A 264 -7.85 2.40 12.93
C ILE A 264 -8.03 1.60 14.22
N ILE A 265 -8.77 0.50 14.11
CA ILE A 265 -9.19 -0.30 15.26
C ILE A 265 -7.98 -1.01 15.88
N GLY A 266 -7.00 -1.43 15.08
CA GLY A 266 -5.83 -2.19 15.50
C GLY A 266 -5.15 -1.60 16.75
N PRO A 267 -4.50 -0.43 16.68
CA PRO A 267 -3.77 0.13 17.81
C PRO A 267 -4.63 0.38 19.07
N VAL A 268 -5.88 0.82 18.90
CA VAL A 268 -6.76 1.09 20.05
C VAL A 268 -7.20 -0.19 20.74
N VAL A 269 -7.61 -1.21 19.98
CA VAL A 269 -8.00 -2.50 20.52
C VAL A 269 -6.80 -3.25 21.09
N GLY A 270 -5.64 -3.16 20.43
CA GLY A 270 -4.38 -3.73 20.90
C GLY A 270 -3.98 -3.14 22.25
N GLY A 271 -3.98 -1.81 22.36
CA GLY A 271 -3.74 -1.12 23.63
C GLY A 271 -4.73 -1.52 24.72
N ALA A 272 -6.02 -1.61 24.38
CA ALA A 272 -7.05 -2.02 25.34
C ALA A 272 -6.87 -3.46 25.83
N PHE A 273 -6.48 -4.39 24.95
CA PHE A 273 -6.19 -5.77 25.34
C PHE A 273 -4.97 -5.90 26.24
N VAL A 274 -3.94 -5.08 26.02
CA VAL A 274 -2.78 -5.05 26.91
C VAL A 274 -3.16 -4.49 28.28
N GLU A 275 -3.94 -3.43 28.35
CA GLU A 275 -4.34 -2.81 29.63
C GLU A 275 -5.33 -3.65 30.44
N SER A 276 -6.28 -4.35 29.78
CA SER A 276 -7.43 -4.99 30.45
C SER A 276 -7.44 -6.52 30.43
N ALA A 277 -6.65 -7.16 29.57
CA ALA A 277 -6.69 -8.59 29.36
C ALA A 277 -5.28 -9.18 29.21
N SER A 278 -4.94 -9.67 28.02
CA SER A 278 -3.63 -10.22 27.68
C SER A 278 -3.34 -9.92 26.22
N TRP A 279 -2.07 -9.69 25.90
CA TRP A 279 -1.60 -9.50 24.53
C TRP A 279 -2.03 -10.63 23.58
N ARG A 280 -2.29 -11.84 24.08
CA ARG A 280 -2.76 -13.00 23.28
C ARG A 280 -4.11 -12.73 22.60
N TRP A 281 -4.95 -11.88 23.17
CA TRP A 281 -6.23 -11.48 22.57
C TRP A 281 -6.08 -10.73 21.25
N CYS A 282 -4.91 -10.10 21.02
CA CYS A 282 -4.57 -9.50 19.72
C CYS A 282 -4.57 -10.54 18.59
N PHE A 283 -4.33 -11.82 18.91
CA PHE A 283 -4.42 -12.92 17.96
C PHE A 283 -5.81 -13.55 17.95
N TYR A 284 -6.40 -13.79 19.13
CA TYR A 284 -7.72 -14.44 19.22
C TYR A 284 -8.84 -13.69 18.50
N ILE A 285 -8.78 -12.35 18.47
CA ILE A 285 -9.77 -11.52 17.78
C ILE A 285 -9.90 -11.83 16.29
N ASN A 286 -8.86 -12.39 15.65
CA ASN A 286 -8.90 -12.68 14.22
C ASN A 286 -9.76 -13.90 13.88
N PHE A 287 -9.89 -14.89 14.77
CA PHE A 287 -10.56 -16.17 14.46
C PHE A 287 -12.01 -16.03 13.98
N PRO A 288 -12.89 -15.23 14.63
CA PRO A 288 -14.27 -15.08 14.17
C PRO A 288 -14.37 -14.51 12.75
N PHE A 289 -13.50 -13.54 12.43
CA PHE A 289 -13.49 -12.92 11.11
C PHE A 289 -12.85 -13.83 10.05
N CYS A 290 -11.79 -14.58 10.39
CA CYS A 290 -11.23 -15.60 9.53
C CYS A 290 -12.25 -16.70 9.22
N PHE A 291 -13.01 -17.14 10.23
CA PHE A 291 -14.07 -18.13 10.06
C PHE A 291 -15.14 -17.59 9.10
N LEU A 292 -15.67 -16.39 9.33
CA LEU A 292 -16.66 -15.79 8.45
C LEU A 292 -16.12 -15.55 7.04
N GLY A 293 -14.88 -15.09 6.91
CA GLY A 293 -14.19 -14.89 5.64
C GLY A 293 -13.99 -16.18 4.85
N PHE A 294 -13.64 -17.28 5.54
CA PHE A 294 -13.48 -18.61 4.96
C PHE A 294 -14.79 -19.12 4.34
N PHE A 295 -15.90 -19.08 5.08
CA PHE A 295 -17.20 -19.50 4.56
C PHE A 295 -17.70 -18.58 3.44
N ALA A 296 -17.53 -17.27 3.59
CA ALA A 296 -17.92 -16.31 2.56
C ALA A 296 -17.12 -16.54 1.25
N ALA A 297 -15.81 -16.85 1.35
CA ALA A 297 -14.99 -17.17 0.20
C ALA A 297 -15.44 -18.48 -0.48
N LEU A 298 -15.78 -19.52 0.29
CA LEU A 298 -16.27 -20.79 -0.23
C LEU A 298 -17.63 -20.68 -0.93
N LEU A 299 -18.50 -19.77 -0.49
CA LEU A 299 -19.86 -19.66 -1.02
C LEU A 299 -19.95 -18.67 -2.20
N PHE A 300 -19.19 -17.59 -2.18
CA PHE A 300 -19.43 -16.45 -3.08
C PHE A 300 -18.32 -16.21 -4.11
N VAL A 301 -17.10 -16.70 -3.89
CA VAL A 301 -16.02 -16.57 -4.88
C VAL A 301 -16.12 -17.72 -5.87
N ASP A 302 -16.25 -17.40 -7.15
CA ASP A 302 -16.24 -18.40 -8.22
C ASP A 302 -14.85 -19.02 -8.39
N ASP A 303 -14.82 -20.35 -8.50
CA ASP A 303 -13.61 -21.04 -8.92
C ASP A 303 -13.54 -21.04 -10.44
N VAL A 304 -12.32 -20.91 -10.96
CA VAL A 304 -12.08 -21.06 -12.40
C VAL A 304 -11.73 -22.52 -12.62
N ASP A 305 -12.54 -23.24 -13.39
CA ASP A 305 -12.28 -24.64 -13.74
C ASP A 305 -11.04 -24.73 -14.65
N VAL A 306 -9.87 -24.91 -14.04
CA VAL A 306 -8.64 -25.21 -14.77
C VAL A 306 -8.43 -26.73 -14.78
N PRO A 307 -8.38 -27.40 -15.95
CA PRO A 307 -8.17 -28.85 -16.03
C PRO A 307 -6.89 -29.29 -15.31
N LEU A 308 -7.01 -30.21 -14.32
CA LEU A 308 -5.92 -30.68 -13.44
C LEU A 308 -4.64 -31.14 -14.18
N ALA A 309 -4.79 -31.65 -15.39
CA ALA A 309 -3.70 -32.21 -16.20
C ALA A 309 -2.59 -31.21 -16.57
N ASN A 310 -2.84 -29.90 -16.47
CA ASN A 310 -1.87 -28.84 -16.84
C ASN A 310 -1.27 -28.09 -15.64
N HIS A 311 -1.59 -28.46 -14.38
CA HIS A 311 -1.30 -27.66 -13.18
C HIS A 311 0.19 -27.49 -12.85
N PRO A 312 1.00 -28.56 -12.68
CA PRO A 312 2.40 -28.39 -12.23
C PRO A 312 3.36 -27.93 -13.34
N ARG A 313 3.00 -28.12 -14.62
CA ARG A 313 3.84 -27.74 -15.78
C ARG A 313 3.70 -26.28 -16.20
N ARG A 314 2.72 -25.54 -15.68
CA ARG A 314 2.46 -24.13 -16.02
C ARG A 314 3.06 -23.13 -15.03
N MET A 315 3.39 -23.57 -13.82
CA MET A 315 3.97 -22.70 -12.78
C MET A 315 5.50 -22.65 -12.90
N ASP A 316 6.06 -21.45 -12.90
CA ASP A 316 7.50 -21.23 -12.87
C ASP A 316 8.06 -21.39 -11.46
N TRP A 317 8.27 -22.63 -11.03
CA TRP A 317 8.82 -22.96 -9.71
C TRP A 317 10.24 -22.44 -9.49
N LEU A 318 11.07 -22.43 -10.54
CA LEU A 318 12.43 -21.92 -10.45
C LEU A 318 12.42 -20.40 -10.30
N GLY A 319 11.60 -19.69 -11.09
CA GLY A 319 11.39 -18.26 -10.94
C GLY A 319 10.81 -17.90 -9.57
N ALA A 320 9.86 -18.67 -9.06
CA ALA A 320 9.32 -18.50 -7.71
C ALA A 320 10.40 -18.69 -6.63
N PHE A 321 11.23 -19.74 -6.72
CA PHE A 321 12.33 -19.98 -5.78
C PHE A 321 13.37 -18.85 -5.81
N LEU A 322 13.79 -18.43 -7.00
CA LEU A 322 14.73 -17.32 -7.17
C LEU A 322 14.15 -16.02 -6.62
N PHE A 323 12.88 -15.74 -6.91
CA PHE A 323 12.19 -14.54 -6.44
C PHE A 323 12.07 -14.50 -4.91
N VAL A 324 11.59 -15.58 -4.30
CA VAL A 324 11.40 -15.68 -2.85
C VAL A 324 12.76 -15.59 -2.15
N GLY A 325 13.74 -16.39 -2.57
CA GLY A 325 15.07 -16.40 -1.97
C GLY A 325 15.78 -15.06 -2.08
N SER A 326 15.78 -14.45 -3.28
CA SER A 326 16.46 -13.18 -3.51
C SER A 326 15.82 -12.01 -2.77
N THR A 327 14.49 -11.89 -2.83
CA THR A 327 13.75 -10.80 -2.18
C THR A 327 13.82 -10.94 -0.66
N THR A 328 13.71 -12.17 -0.13
CA THR A 328 13.89 -12.43 1.31
C THR A 328 15.29 -12.06 1.77
N SER A 329 16.34 -12.50 1.04
CA SER A 329 17.73 -12.17 1.36
C SER A 329 17.96 -10.65 1.35
N LEU A 330 17.44 -9.96 0.34
CA LEU A 330 17.56 -8.50 0.23
C LEU A 330 16.88 -7.79 1.41
N LEU A 331 15.63 -8.13 1.71
CA LEU A 331 14.87 -7.52 2.81
C LEU A 331 15.45 -7.85 4.18
N LEU A 332 15.98 -9.06 4.36
CA LEU A 332 16.64 -9.48 5.60
C LEU A 332 17.89 -8.63 5.87
N GLY A 333 18.73 -8.45 4.84
CA GLY A 333 19.92 -7.60 4.95
C GLY A 333 19.58 -6.15 5.26
N ILE A 334 18.57 -5.57 4.59
CA ILE A 334 18.08 -4.22 4.88
C ILE A 334 17.54 -4.13 6.32
N SER A 335 16.84 -5.17 6.78
CA SER A 335 16.25 -5.20 8.13
C SER A 335 17.30 -5.29 9.25
N TRP A 336 18.43 -5.96 9.00
CA TRP A 336 19.55 -6.04 9.96
C TRP A 336 20.42 -4.78 10.01
N GLY A 337 20.51 -4.06 8.89
CA GLY A 337 21.34 -2.86 8.76
C GLY A 337 20.93 -1.77 9.74
N GLY A 338 21.87 -1.37 10.59
CA GLY A 338 21.68 -0.32 11.59
C GLY A 338 20.87 -0.75 12.82
N THR A 339 20.31 -1.96 12.85
CA THR A 339 19.49 -2.44 13.98
C THR A 339 20.19 -3.53 14.79
N GLN A 340 20.64 -4.60 14.13
CA GLN A 340 21.34 -5.73 14.75
C GLN A 340 22.82 -5.73 14.40
N HIS A 341 23.13 -5.27 13.18
CA HIS A 341 24.47 -5.24 12.65
C HIS A 341 24.71 -3.88 11.99
N PRO A 342 25.93 -3.32 12.14
CA PRO A 342 26.31 -2.11 11.42
C PRO A 342 26.11 -2.28 9.90
N TRP A 343 25.81 -1.20 9.20
CA TRP A 343 25.64 -1.21 7.74
C TRP A 343 26.87 -1.76 6.99
N ALA A 344 28.08 -1.51 7.52
CA ALA A 344 29.34 -2.00 6.96
C ALA A 344 29.66 -3.47 7.32
N SER A 345 28.87 -4.12 8.16
CA SER A 345 29.12 -5.51 8.58
C SER A 345 28.92 -6.49 7.43
N ALA A 346 29.79 -7.51 7.35
CA ALA A 346 29.63 -8.61 6.41
C ALA A 346 28.28 -9.34 6.60
N ALA A 347 27.76 -9.40 7.82
CA ALA A 347 26.45 -10.00 8.12
C ALA A 347 25.28 -9.23 7.45
N THR A 348 25.44 -7.92 7.25
CA THR A 348 24.45 -7.06 6.57
C THR A 348 24.67 -7.05 5.05
N LEU A 349 25.92 -6.89 4.62
CA LEU A 349 26.25 -6.77 3.19
C LEU A 349 26.10 -8.07 2.43
N ALA A 350 26.43 -9.23 3.02
CA ALA A 350 26.32 -10.52 2.37
C ALA A 350 24.88 -10.84 1.89
N PRO A 351 23.83 -10.75 2.73
CA PRO A 351 22.45 -10.99 2.29
C PRO A 351 21.94 -9.92 1.32
N ILE A 352 22.40 -8.65 1.42
CA ILE A 352 22.07 -7.60 0.43
C ILE A 352 22.65 -7.96 -0.94
N LEU A 353 23.96 -8.28 -1.01
CA LEU A 353 24.64 -8.63 -2.25
C LEU A 353 24.07 -9.93 -2.86
N ALA A 354 23.85 -10.96 -2.04
CA ALA A 354 23.21 -12.20 -2.47
C ALA A 354 21.79 -11.95 -2.99
N GLY A 355 21.03 -11.07 -2.32
CA GLY A 355 19.71 -10.63 -2.75
C GLY A 355 19.75 -9.91 -4.10
N LEU A 356 20.63 -8.93 -4.28
CA LEU A 356 20.80 -8.18 -5.53
C LEU A 356 21.21 -9.09 -6.70
N LEU A 357 22.18 -9.99 -6.48
CA LEU A 357 22.59 -10.98 -7.48
C LEU A 357 21.46 -11.97 -7.79
N GLY A 358 20.70 -12.39 -6.78
CA GLY A 358 19.54 -13.24 -6.95
C GLY A 358 18.40 -12.57 -7.72
N VAL A 359 18.15 -11.28 -7.48
CA VAL A 359 17.15 -10.49 -8.23
C VAL A 359 17.61 -10.32 -9.69
N ALA A 360 18.89 -10.04 -9.93
CA ALA A 360 19.44 -9.99 -11.28
C ALA A 360 19.31 -11.35 -12.00
N GLY A 361 19.59 -12.45 -11.29
CA GLY A 361 19.39 -13.81 -11.78
C GLY A 361 17.91 -14.12 -12.07
N PHE A 362 16.99 -13.68 -11.21
CA PHE A 362 15.55 -13.79 -11.43
C PHE A 362 15.13 -13.01 -12.67
N VAL A 363 15.57 -11.76 -12.85
CA VAL A 363 15.25 -10.97 -14.05
C VAL A 363 15.78 -11.66 -15.30
N ALA A 364 17.02 -12.14 -15.30
CA ALA A 364 17.59 -12.89 -16.42
C ALA A 364 16.81 -14.18 -16.72
N TRP A 365 16.36 -14.90 -15.69
CA TRP A 365 15.50 -16.07 -15.84
C TRP A 365 14.15 -15.71 -16.47
N GLN A 366 13.52 -14.63 -16.03
CA GLN A 366 12.21 -14.20 -16.53
C GLN A 366 12.23 -13.81 -18.01
N TRP A 367 13.36 -13.29 -18.50
CA TRP A 367 13.55 -13.00 -19.92
C TRP A 367 13.66 -14.29 -20.73
N ARG A 368 14.19 -15.36 -20.14
CA ARG A 368 14.38 -16.66 -20.79
C ARG A 368 13.18 -17.60 -20.66
N ALA A 369 12.41 -17.52 -19.57
CA ALA A 369 11.30 -18.41 -19.24
C ALA A 369 9.95 -18.06 -19.92
N GLN A 370 9.95 -17.07 -20.83
CA GLN A 370 8.77 -16.73 -21.63
C GLN A 370 8.29 -17.95 -22.45
N PRO A 371 7.01 -18.34 -22.41
CA PRO A 371 5.83 -17.55 -22.00
C PRO A 371 5.26 -17.86 -20.59
N HIS A 372 5.90 -18.70 -19.76
CA HIS A 372 5.35 -19.14 -18.46
C HIS A 372 6.00 -18.44 -17.25
N SER A 373 6.55 -17.25 -17.43
CA SER A 373 7.25 -16.49 -16.38
C SER A 373 6.35 -16.11 -15.21
N LEU A 374 6.88 -16.13 -13.98
CA LEU A 374 6.16 -15.72 -12.76
C LEU A 374 5.54 -14.31 -12.84
N LEU A 375 6.27 -13.37 -13.43
CA LEU A 375 5.94 -11.97 -13.58
C LEU A 375 6.17 -11.60 -15.05
N PRO A 376 5.13 -11.17 -15.78
CA PRO A 376 5.28 -10.82 -17.17
C PRO A 376 6.14 -9.55 -17.28
N VAL A 377 7.32 -9.70 -17.89
CA VAL A 377 8.32 -8.62 -18.04
C VAL A 377 7.76 -7.41 -18.81
N SER A 378 6.71 -7.62 -19.61
CA SER A 378 5.95 -6.56 -20.28
C SER A 378 5.42 -5.49 -19.31
N LEU A 379 5.11 -5.85 -18.06
CA LEU A 379 4.67 -4.90 -17.03
C LEU A 379 5.73 -3.85 -16.69
N LEU A 380 7.02 -4.19 -16.79
CA LEU A 380 8.12 -3.29 -16.42
C LEU A 380 8.76 -2.60 -17.63
N ARG A 381 8.26 -2.87 -18.84
CA ARG A 381 8.86 -2.36 -20.08
C ARG A 381 8.64 -0.86 -20.28
N SER A 382 7.54 -0.32 -19.75
CA SER A 382 7.23 1.11 -19.81
C SER A 382 7.82 1.84 -18.59
N ALA A 383 8.55 2.93 -18.83
CA ALA A 383 9.08 3.80 -17.77
C ALA A 383 7.97 4.33 -16.86
N SER A 384 6.79 4.63 -17.40
CA SER A 384 5.62 5.05 -16.61
C SER A 384 5.11 3.96 -15.68
N SER A 385 5.15 2.70 -16.13
CA SER A 385 4.74 1.56 -15.31
C SER A 385 5.74 1.33 -14.17
N ALA A 386 7.04 1.33 -14.49
CA ALA A 386 8.10 1.22 -13.49
C ALA A 386 8.03 2.35 -12.44
N ALA A 387 7.80 3.59 -12.87
CA ALA A 387 7.61 4.73 -11.97
C ALA A 387 6.37 4.56 -11.07
N ALA A 388 5.25 4.06 -11.60
CA ALA A 388 4.04 3.82 -10.81
C ALA A 388 4.24 2.72 -9.75
N PHE A 389 4.95 1.64 -10.09
CA PHE A 389 5.33 0.60 -9.12
C PHE A 389 6.30 1.12 -8.06
N PHE A 390 7.26 1.96 -8.44
CA PHE A 390 8.15 2.62 -7.49
C PHE A 390 7.36 3.53 -6.53
N CYS A 391 6.40 4.32 -7.03
CA CYS A 391 5.48 5.09 -6.19
C CYS A 391 4.71 4.19 -5.21
N ALA A 392 4.26 3.02 -5.64
CA ALA A 392 3.57 2.08 -4.74
C ALA A 392 4.48 1.63 -3.59
N LEU A 393 5.75 1.31 -3.89
CA LEU A 393 6.77 0.96 -2.90
C LEU A 393 7.02 2.08 -1.91
N VAL A 394 7.28 3.30 -2.39
CA VAL A 394 7.50 4.46 -1.52
C VAL A 394 6.26 4.74 -0.66
N ASN A 395 5.06 4.57 -1.21
CA ASN A 395 3.82 4.77 -0.46
C ASN A 395 3.68 3.76 0.68
N GLY A 396 3.99 2.48 0.42
CA GLY A 396 4.02 1.45 1.46
C GLY A 396 5.02 1.76 2.56
N LEU A 397 6.22 2.21 2.19
CA LEU A 397 7.28 2.64 3.11
C LEU A 397 6.80 3.79 3.99
N VAL A 398 6.42 4.92 3.40
CA VAL A 398 6.04 6.15 4.12
C VAL A 398 4.86 5.90 5.05
N LEU A 399 3.82 5.21 4.57
CA LEU A 399 2.62 4.94 5.35
C LEU A 399 2.95 4.06 6.58
N PHE A 400 3.70 2.97 6.41
CA PHE A 400 4.01 2.08 7.53
C PHE A 400 5.05 2.64 8.49
N THR A 401 5.99 3.47 8.01
CA THR A 401 6.83 4.27 8.90
C THR A 401 5.96 5.14 9.80
N GLY A 402 5.00 5.89 9.25
CA GLY A 402 4.08 6.70 10.05
C GLY A 402 3.23 5.90 11.03
N LEU A 403 2.64 4.77 10.58
CA LEU A 403 1.75 3.94 11.41
C LEU A 403 2.47 3.26 12.58
N TYR A 404 3.76 2.93 12.44
CA TYR A 404 4.54 2.32 13.53
C TYR A 404 5.21 3.38 14.41
N TYR A 405 5.77 4.42 13.79
CA TYR A 405 6.52 5.45 14.50
C TYR A 405 5.63 6.32 15.40
N VAL A 406 4.46 6.74 14.91
CA VAL A 406 3.60 7.67 15.64
C VAL A 406 3.15 7.09 16.99
N PRO A 407 2.63 5.85 17.08
CA PRO A 407 2.30 5.26 18.38
C PRO A 407 3.54 5.05 19.25
N PHE A 408 4.67 4.64 18.65
CA PHE A 408 5.91 4.45 19.39
C PHE A 408 6.43 5.75 20.01
N TYR A 409 6.45 6.86 19.27
CA TYR A 409 6.78 8.19 19.75
C TYR A 409 5.88 8.61 20.92
N GLN A 410 4.57 8.37 20.80
CA GLN A 410 3.61 8.72 21.85
C GLN A 410 3.85 7.94 23.15
N MET A 411 4.22 6.66 23.05
CA MET A 411 4.52 5.81 24.21
C MET A 411 5.90 6.12 24.81
N SER A 412 6.94 6.14 23.99
CA SER A 412 8.34 6.21 24.43
C SER A 412 8.77 7.62 24.83
N VAL A 413 8.37 8.64 24.05
CA VAL A 413 8.80 10.04 24.30
C VAL A 413 7.81 10.77 25.18
N ARG A 414 6.50 10.66 24.89
CA ARG A 414 5.47 11.38 25.65
C ARG A 414 4.89 10.62 26.85
N GLY A 415 5.30 9.37 27.05
CA GLY A 415 4.79 8.54 28.15
C GLY A 415 3.28 8.30 28.09
N SER A 416 2.66 8.36 26.90
CA SER A 416 1.23 8.13 26.74
C SER A 416 0.89 6.65 26.91
N SER A 417 -0.29 6.36 27.45
CA SER A 417 -0.75 4.96 27.52
C SER A 417 -0.94 4.35 26.12
N PRO A 418 -0.83 3.02 25.96
CA PRO A 418 -1.04 2.35 24.68
C PRO A 418 -2.38 2.70 24.01
N VAL A 419 -3.47 2.76 24.79
CA VAL A 419 -4.79 3.15 24.27
C VAL A 419 -4.77 4.59 23.75
N ARG A 420 -4.13 5.52 24.47
CA ARG A 420 -4.05 6.92 24.06
C ARG A 420 -3.21 7.09 22.80
N ALA A 421 -2.09 6.38 22.69
CA ALA A 421 -1.25 6.37 21.49
C ALA A 421 -2.04 5.88 20.26
N GLY A 422 -2.88 4.86 20.43
CA GLY A 422 -3.79 4.39 19.38
C GLY A 422 -4.84 5.43 18.98
N ILE A 423 -5.46 6.10 19.94
CA ILE A 423 -6.47 7.16 19.69
C ILE A 423 -5.84 8.33 18.93
N ASP A 424 -4.62 8.73 19.29
CA ASP A 424 -3.97 9.88 18.67
C ASP A 424 -3.58 9.60 17.20
N LEU A 425 -3.58 8.34 16.74
CA LEU A 425 -3.38 7.96 15.34
C LEU A 425 -4.65 8.13 14.48
N PHE A 426 -5.83 8.25 15.10
CA PHE A 426 -7.11 8.31 14.39
C PHE A 426 -7.19 9.37 13.29
N PRO A 427 -6.68 10.61 13.47
CA PRO A 427 -6.77 11.62 12.41
C PRO A 427 -6.15 11.16 11.09
N ALA A 428 -5.03 10.44 11.13
CA ALA A 428 -4.38 9.93 9.92
C ALA A 428 -5.23 8.85 9.25
N VAL A 429 -5.66 7.83 9.99
CA VAL A 429 -6.32 6.67 9.37
C VAL A 429 -7.78 6.96 9.03
N CYS A 430 -8.47 7.80 9.81
CA CYS A 430 -9.83 8.26 9.49
C CYS A 430 -9.88 9.14 8.24
N LEU A 431 -8.82 9.90 7.93
CA LEU A 431 -8.78 10.76 6.74
C LEU A 431 -8.12 10.10 5.52
N LEU A 432 -7.45 8.96 5.72
CA LEU A 432 -6.97 8.07 4.66
C LEU A 432 -8.12 7.65 3.72
N VAL A 433 -9.25 7.17 4.28
CA VAL A 433 -10.38 6.69 3.47
C VAL A 433 -11.06 7.82 2.70
N PRO A 434 -11.48 8.94 3.32
CA PRO A 434 -12.05 10.07 2.59
C PRO A 434 -11.14 10.57 1.46
N GLY A 435 -9.83 10.74 1.72
CA GLY A 435 -8.88 11.15 0.69
C GLY A 435 -8.86 10.18 -0.50
N SER A 436 -8.90 8.88 -0.21
CA SER A 436 -8.94 7.82 -1.22
C SER A 436 -10.25 7.79 -2.02
N VAL A 437 -11.39 8.02 -1.36
CA VAL A 437 -12.74 8.00 -1.96
C VAL A 437 -12.96 9.22 -2.85
N VAL A 438 -12.52 10.40 -2.40
CA VAL A 438 -12.57 11.63 -3.22
C VAL A 438 -11.80 11.41 -4.52
N VAL A 439 -10.57 10.87 -4.43
CA VAL A 439 -9.79 10.55 -5.63
C VAL A 439 -10.46 9.47 -6.49
N ALA A 440 -11.05 8.45 -5.89
CA ALA A 440 -11.77 7.42 -6.64
C ALA A 440 -12.93 7.99 -7.47
N ILE A 441 -13.75 8.86 -6.86
CA ILE A 441 -14.89 9.51 -7.51
C ILE A 441 -14.41 10.48 -8.60
N LEU A 442 -13.46 11.35 -8.28
CA LEU A 442 -12.97 12.36 -9.23
C LEU A 442 -12.28 11.69 -10.41
N THR A 443 -11.44 10.67 -10.18
CA THR A 443 -10.76 9.95 -11.28
C THR A 443 -11.77 9.23 -12.17
N SER A 444 -12.81 8.62 -11.60
CA SER A 444 -13.87 7.95 -12.37
C SER A 444 -14.70 8.91 -13.23
N ARG A 445 -14.87 10.16 -12.76
CA ARG A 445 -15.59 11.22 -13.49
C ARG A 445 -14.73 11.94 -14.53
N LEU A 446 -13.50 12.30 -14.17
CA LEU A 446 -12.59 13.10 -15.00
C LEU A 446 -11.85 12.26 -16.04
N GLY A 447 -11.76 10.94 -15.86
CA GLY A 447 -11.05 10.03 -16.77
C GLY A 447 -9.52 10.10 -16.69
N HIS A 448 -8.97 11.03 -15.92
CA HIS A 448 -7.53 11.25 -15.77
C HIS A 448 -7.11 11.10 -14.31
N PHE A 449 -5.98 10.42 -14.06
CA PHE A 449 -5.48 10.12 -12.70
C PHE A 449 -4.19 10.87 -12.33
N ARG A 450 -3.50 11.50 -13.29
CA ARG A 450 -2.17 12.12 -13.06
C ARG A 450 -2.21 13.18 -11.97
N TRP A 451 -3.16 14.12 -12.03
CA TRP A 451 -3.31 15.19 -11.05
C TRP A 451 -3.37 14.67 -9.61
N ALA A 452 -4.03 13.53 -9.39
CA ALA A 452 -4.19 12.94 -8.07
C ALA A 452 -2.87 12.37 -7.52
N ILE A 453 -1.99 11.87 -8.39
CA ILE A 453 -0.65 11.41 -8.01
C ILE A 453 0.20 12.59 -7.55
N TRP A 454 0.29 13.66 -8.37
CA TRP A 454 1.09 14.84 -8.03
C TRP A 454 0.59 15.50 -6.76
N LEU A 455 -0.72 15.76 -6.67
CA LEU A 455 -1.31 16.40 -5.51
C LEU A 455 -1.19 15.53 -4.26
N GLY A 456 -1.42 14.22 -4.38
CA GLY A 456 -1.28 13.28 -3.26
C GLY A 456 0.14 13.27 -2.69
N TRP A 457 1.16 13.16 -3.56
CA TRP A 457 2.55 13.19 -3.11
C TRP A 457 2.98 14.53 -2.52
N SER A 458 2.54 15.65 -3.09
CA SER A 458 2.81 16.98 -2.53
C SER A 458 2.22 17.13 -1.12
N VAL A 459 0.97 16.67 -0.92
CA VAL A 459 0.32 16.71 0.40
C VAL A 459 1.02 15.78 1.39
N THR A 460 1.40 14.57 0.97
CA THR A 460 2.18 13.64 1.81
C THR A 460 3.54 14.22 2.18
N LEU A 461 4.24 14.87 1.25
CA LEU A 461 5.53 15.50 1.50
C LEU A 461 5.43 16.63 2.54
N VAL A 462 4.41 17.49 2.41
CA VAL A 462 4.13 18.54 3.40
C VAL A 462 3.84 17.92 4.76
N ALA A 463 3.06 16.85 4.82
CA ALA A 463 2.77 16.16 6.07
C ALA A 463 4.03 15.56 6.74
N CYS A 464 4.91 14.92 5.95
CA CYS A 464 6.19 14.44 6.45
C CYS A 464 7.10 15.58 6.94
N GLY A 465 7.09 16.73 6.25
CA GLY A 465 7.79 17.93 6.72
C GLY A 465 7.23 18.51 8.02
N LEU A 466 5.93 18.36 8.28
CA LEU A 466 5.34 18.75 9.57
C LEU A 466 5.82 17.86 10.73
N PHE A 467 6.13 16.59 10.47
CA PHE A 467 6.63 15.67 11.50
C PHE A 467 8.02 16.08 12.02
N THR A 468 8.83 16.78 11.22
CA THR A 468 10.17 17.23 11.67
C THR A 468 10.10 18.41 12.65
N VAL A 469 8.93 19.01 12.83
CA VAL A 469 8.70 20.14 13.76
C VAL A 469 8.14 19.64 15.09
N PHE A 470 7.88 18.33 15.23
CA PHE A 470 7.37 17.76 16.46
C PHE A 470 8.43 17.78 17.57
N ASP A 471 7.97 18.16 18.75
CA ASP A 471 8.73 18.21 20.00
C ASP A 471 7.84 17.66 21.13
N GLU A 472 8.41 17.39 22.30
CA GLU A 472 7.71 16.84 23.46
C GLU A 472 6.50 17.72 23.85
N ARG A 473 6.66 19.04 23.66
CA ARG A 473 5.70 20.10 24.00
C ARG A 473 4.69 20.42 22.90
N THR A 474 4.75 19.78 21.74
CA THR A 474 3.83 20.08 20.63
C THR A 474 2.37 19.90 21.06
N GLU A 475 1.56 20.91 20.80
CA GLU A 475 0.15 20.90 21.14
C GLU A 475 -0.60 19.77 20.41
N LYS A 476 -1.54 19.12 21.09
CA LYS A 476 -2.32 18.00 20.53
C LYS A 476 -3.06 18.38 19.26
N ALA A 477 -3.50 19.63 19.12
CA ALA A 477 -4.19 20.12 17.93
C ALA A 477 -3.27 20.13 16.69
N VAL A 478 -2.02 20.59 16.84
CA VAL A 478 -1.02 20.61 15.76
C VAL A 478 -0.68 19.18 15.33
N PHE A 479 -0.51 18.29 16.31
CA PHE A 479 -0.25 16.87 16.06
C PHE A 479 -1.40 16.21 15.26
N ALA A 480 -2.64 16.43 15.70
CA ALA A 480 -3.83 15.89 15.03
C ALA A 480 -3.99 16.45 13.60
N LEU A 481 -3.69 17.74 13.39
CA LEU A 481 -3.75 18.35 12.06
C LEU A 481 -2.68 17.79 11.12
N ALA A 482 -1.43 17.63 11.57
CA ALA A 482 -0.37 17.06 10.76
C ALA A 482 -0.68 15.60 10.37
N LEU A 483 -1.20 14.80 11.31
CA LEU A 483 -1.70 13.45 11.02
C LEU A 483 -2.88 13.45 10.06
N ALA A 484 -3.80 14.41 10.19
CA ALA A 484 -4.91 14.57 9.26
C ALA A 484 -4.42 14.80 7.81
N VAL A 485 -3.47 15.73 7.62
CA VAL A 485 -2.85 16.00 6.31
C VAL A 485 -2.12 14.77 5.78
N PHE A 486 -1.39 14.05 6.65
CA PHE A 486 -0.72 12.79 6.31
C PHE A 486 -1.71 11.73 5.81
N GLY A 487 -2.84 11.59 6.49
CA GLY A 487 -3.94 10.70 6.12
C GLY A 487 -4.50 11.02 4.74
N VAL A 488 -4.90 12.26 4.52
CA VAL A 488 -5.46 12.70 3.22
C VAL A 488 -4.46 12.43 2.08
N GLY A 489 -3.20 12.86 2.21
CA GLY A 489 -2.19 12.68 1.18
C GLY A 489 -1.95 11.20 0.83
N ASN A 490 -1.76 10.36 1.85
CA ASN A 490 -1.56 8.93 1.63
C ASN A 490 -2.80 8.25 1.02
N GLY A 491 -4.01 8.69 1.39
CA GLY A 491 -5.26 8.18 0.83
C GLY A 491 -5.37 8.49 -0.66
N MET A 492 -4.99 9.71 -1.05
CA MET A 492 -4.97 10.13 -2.45
C MET A 492 -3.95 9.33 -3.29
N VAL A 493 -2.74 9.15 -2.77
CA VAL A 493 -1.68 8.36 -3.43
C VAL A 493 -2.13 6.90 -3.59
N LEU A 494 -2.72 6.32 -2.54
CA LEU A 494 -3.15 4.94 -2.50
C LEU A 494 -4.16 4.59 -3.61
N THR A 495 -5.18 5.41 -3.82
CA THR A 495 -6.12 5.18 -4.93
C THR A 495 -5.48 5.51 -6.28
N SER A 496 -4.83 6.68 -6.40
CA SER A 496 -4.35 7.15 -7.70
C SER A 496 -3.28 6.26 -8.31
N VAL A 497 -2.32 5.77 -7.51
CA VAL A 497 -1.26 4.87 -7.98
C VAL A 497 -1.82 3.50 -8.33
N ASN A 498 -2.75 2.96 -7.54
CA ASN A 498 -3.41 1.69 -7.86
C ASN A 498 -4.11 1.77 -9.22
N VAL A 499 -4.91 2.82 -9.45
CA VAL A 499 -5.60 3.03 -10.73
C VAL A 499 -4.61 3.21 -11.89
N ALA A 500 -3.54 3.96 -11.67
CA ALA A 500 -2.51 4.19 -12.69
C ALA A 500 -1.85 2.89 -13.14
N THR A 501 -1.42 2.03 -12.21
CA THR A 501 -0.78 0.74 -12.54
C THR A 501 -1.72 -0.15 -13.36
N GLN A 502 -3.01 -0.19 -13.00
CA GLN A 502 -4.00 -1.00 -13.73
C GLN A 502 -4.33 -0.43 -15.11
N ALA A 503 -4.43 0.89 -15.25
CA ALA A 503 -4.68 1.55 -16.52
C ALA A 503 -3.52 1.33 -17.51
N ILE A 504 -2.28 1.51 -17.05
CA ILE A 504 -1.07 1.30 -17.85
C ILE A 504 -0.94 -0.18 -18.25
N ALA A 505 -1.23 -1.11 -17.32
CA ALA A 505 -1.21 -2.54 -17.61
C ALA A 505 -2.24 -2.94 -18.68
N ASN A 506 -3.44 -2.33 -18.66
CA ASN A 506 -4.46 -2.63 -19.67
C ASN A 506 -4.03 -2.26 -21.10
N GLN A 507 -3.17 -1.24 -21.24
CA GLN A 507 -2.61 -0.80 -22.53
C GLN A 507 -1.38 -1.60 -22.95
N THR A 508 -0.51 -1.93 -22.00
CA THR A 508 0.80 -2.57 -22.27
C THR A 508 0.74 -4.09 -22.35
N VAL A 509 -0.33 -4.71 -21.82
CA VAL A 509 -0.45 -6.16 -21.69
C VAL A 509 -1.59 -6.71 -22.53
N ALA A 510 -1.22 -7.50 -23.55
CA ALA A 510 -2.16 -8.13 -24.47
C ALA A 510 -3.02 -9.23 -23.80
N LYS A 511 -2.43 -10.04 -22.90
CA LYS A 511 -3.13 -11.16 -22.25
C LYS A 511 -3.96 -10.70 -21.06
N LYS A 512 -5.23 -11.10 -21.00
CA LYS A 512 -6.14 -10.76 -19.90
C LYS A 512 -5.66 -11.30 -18.55
N GLU A 513 -5.09 -12.50 -18.52
CA GLU A 513 -4.56 -13.16 -17.30
C GLU A 513 -3.42 -12.35 -16.66
N ASP A 514 -2.55 -11.77 -17.49
CA ASP A 514 -1.41 -10.95 -17.06
C ASP A 514 -1.85 -9.57 -16.51
N ARG A 515 -3.07 -9.10 -16.83
CA ARG A 515 -3.62 -7.83 -16.30
C ARG A 515 -3.96 -7.94 -14.81
N ALA A 516 -4.43 -9.09 -14.35
CA ALA A 516 -4.68 -9.32 -12.92
C ALA A 516 -3.36 -9.38 -12.13
N MET A 517 -2.29 -9.88 -12.75
CA MET A 517 -0.94 -9.87 -12.17
C MET A 517 -0.43 -8.44 -11.94
N ALA A 518 -0.81 -7.46 -12.77
CA ALA A 518 -0.44 -6.06 -12.56
C ALA A 518 -0.98 -5.48 -11.24
N ALA A 519 -2.23 -5.80 -10.89
CA ALA A 519 -2.82 -5.37 -9.63
C ALA A 519 -2.17 -6.06 -8.42
N CYS A 520 -1.81 -7.35 -8.56
CA CYS A 520 -0.98 -8.02 -7.57
C CYS A 520 0.40 -7.37 -7.45
N MET A 521 1.02 -6.97 -8.56
CA MET A 521 2.32 -6.32 -8.56
C MET A 521 2.28 -4.96 -7.84
N TYR A 522 1.19 -4.20 -7.99
CA TYR A 522 0.94 -3.00 -7.20
C TYR A 522 0.92 -3.32 -5.69
N GLY A 523 0.13 -4.34 -5.29
CA GLY A 523 0.06 -4.81 -3.91
C GLY A 523 1.44 -5.24 -3.39
N PHE A 524 2.17 -6.01 -4.18
CA PHE A 524 3.53 -6.48 -3.88
C PHE A 524 4.49 -5.33 -3.65
N MET A 525 4.55 -4.37 -4.57
CA MET A 525 5.47 -3.24 -4.46
C MET A 525 5.18 -2.43 -3.21
N ARG A 526 3.90 -2.15 -2.94
CA ARG A 526 3.48 -1.50 -1.70
C ARG A 526 3.87 -2.32 -0.47
N SER A 527 3.57 -3.62 -0.44
CA SER A 527 3.93 -4.50 0.67
C SER A 527 5.44 -4.64 0.86
N LEU A 528 6.23 -4.53 -0.21
CA LEU A 528 7.70 -4.54 -0.16
C LEU A 528 8.24 -3.31 0.59
N GLY A 529 7.61 -2.16 0.42
CA GLY A 529 7.97 -0.93 1.13
C GLY A 529 7.66 -0.98 2.63
N MET A 530 6.62 -1.71 3.04
CA MET A 530 6.14 -1.76 4.43
C MET A 530 7.21 -2.21 5.45
N PRO A 531 7.87 -3.38 5.32
CA PRO A 531 8.90 -3.81 6.25
C PRO A 531 10.14 -2.92 6.20
N VAL A 532 10.48 -2.36 5.03
CA VAL A 532 11.61 -1.41 4.89
C VAL A 532 11.32 -0.14 5.71
N GLY A 533 10.10 0.39 5.64
CA GLY A 533 9.69 1.55 6.42
C GLY A 533 9.74 1.33 7.93
N VAL A 534 9.41 0.11 8.38
CA VAL A 534 9.52 -0.28 9.80
C VAL A 534 10.98 -0.48 10.22
N ALA A 535 11.83 -1.01 9.34
CA ALA A 535 13.25 -1.23 9.63
C ALA A 535 14.08 0.05 9.69
N VAL A 536 13.90 0.97 8.74
CA VAL A 536 14.66 2.24 8.66
C VAL A 536 14.50 3.06 9.93
N HIS A 537 13.27 3.13 10.48
CA HIS A 537 13.00 3.81 11.74
C HIS A 537 13.93 3.34 12.87
N ARG A 538 14.16 2.03 12.98
CA ARG A 538 14.89 1.45 14.10
C ARG A 538 16.41 1.69 14.02
N ALA A 539 16.94 1.92 12.82
CA ALA A 539 18.36 2.22 12.62
C ALA A 539 18.74 3.60 13.20
N ASP A 540 17.85 4.58 13.11
CA ASP A 540 18.09 5.93 13.63
C ASP A 540 18.13 5.94 15.17
N ASP A 541 17.28 5.16 15.84
CA ASP A 541 17.26 5.04 17.30
C ASP A 541 18.55 4.39 17.85
N ALA A 542 19.13 3.44 17.12
CA ALA A 542 20.36 2.76 17.54
C ALA A 542 21.59 3.69 17.51
N HIS A 543 21.65 4.62 16.55
CA HIS A 543 22.73 5.59 16.45
C HIS A 543 22.69 6.67 17.56
N VAL A 544 21.51 6.97 18.11
CA VAL A 544 21.36 7.89 19.25
C VAL A 544 21.82 7.23 20.55
N VAL A 545 21.64 5.92 20.69
CA VAL A 545 22.06 5.15 21.89
C VAL A 545 23.58 5.02 21.98
N ASP A 546 24.29 4.88 20.85
CA ASP A 546 25.76 4.78 20.82
C ASP A 546 26.48 6.14 21.03
N ALA A 547 25.76 7.26 21.04
CA ALA A 547 26.33 8.60 21.22
C ALA A 547 26.53 9.01 22.71
N GLN A 548 26.32 8.11 23.67
CA GLN A 548 26.60 8.32 25.10
C GLN A 548 27.46 7.19 25.70
N PRO A 549 28.78 7.18 25.53
CA PRO A 549 29.66 6.28 26.26
C PRO A 549 30.11 6.94 27.57
N GLU A 550 29.25 6.95 28.60
CA GLU A 550 29.68 7.19 29.98
C GLU A 550 29.91 5.84 30.68
N PRO A 551 31.15 5.51 31.08
CA PRO A 551 31.47 4.23 31.69
C PRO A 551 30.95 4.22 33.13
N GLY A 552 29.77 3.63 33.34
CA GLY A 552 29.21 3.43 34.67
C GLY A 552 27.69 3.32 34.76
N VAL A 553 26.94 3.59 33.69
CA VAL A 553 25.48 3.49 33.69
C VAL A 553 25.06 2.11 33.18
N ASN A 554 25.02 1.13 34.08
CA ASN A 554 24.15 -0.03 33.90
C ASN A 554 22.76 0.48 33.52
N MET A 555 22.14 -0.10 32.48
CA MET A 555 20.75 0.13 32.06
C MET A 555 19.83 0.51 33.22
N ILE A 556 19.64 1.81 33.46
CA ILE A 556 18.63 2.34 34.38
C ILE A 556 17.46 2.73 33.51
N GLY A 557 16.44 1.89 33.48
CA GLY A 557 15.23 2.15 32.71
C GLY A 557 14.04 1.25 33.01
N GLU A 558 14.18 0.15 33.76
CA GLU A 558 13.02 -0.55 34.33
C GLU A 558 12.64 0.07 35.69
N ASP A 559 13.59 0.28 36.59
CA ASP A 559 13.30 0.81 37.94
C ASP A 559 12.88 2.29 37.96
N VAL A 560 13.32 3.10 36.98
CA VAL A 560 12.92 4.53 36.87
C VAL A 560 11.54 4.68 36.24
N VAL A 561 11.18 3.79 35.31
CA VAL A 561 9.81 3.72 34.76
C VAL A 561 8.86 3.22 35.84
N GLU A 562 9.25 2.22 36.63
CA GLU A 562 8.44 1.71 37.74
C GLU A 562 8.38 2.72 38.91
N GLY A 563 9.46 3.43 39.21
CA GLY A 563 9.52 4.50 40.20
C GLY A 563 8.67 5.71 39.83
N ARG A 564 8.73 6.16 38.58
CA ARG A 564 7.90 7.28 38.07
C ARG A 564 6.44 6.88 37.88
N ALA A 565 6.14 5.62 37.53
CA ALA A 565 4.78 5.11 37.50
C ALA A 565 4.18 5.03 38.91
N ARG A 566 4.97 4.59 39.92
CA ARG A 566 4.54 4.58 41.32
C ARG A 566 4.35 6.00 41.89
N GLU A 567 5.22 6.96 41.54
CA GLU A 567 5.02 8.38 41.92
C GLU A 567 3.84 9.03 41.21
N ALA A 568 3.60 8.73 39.93
CA ALA A 568 2.44 9.22 39.19
C ALA A 568 1.14 8.63 39.75
N GLN A 569 1.15 7.35 40.14
CA GLN A 569 0.01 6.67 40.75
C GLN A 569 -0.23 7.09 42.20
N SER A 570 0.82 7.44 42.96
CA SER A 570 0.67 8.02 44.30
C SER A 570 0.10 9.45 44.21
N ARG A 571 0.60 10.27 43.27
CA ARG A 571 0.06 11.62 43.03
C ARG A 571 -1.38 11.60 42.53
N SER A 572 -1.78 10.63 41.72
CA SER A 572 -3.19 10.50 41.31
C SER A 572 -4.09 10.09 42.47
N HIS A 573 -3.64 9.24 43.39
CA HIS A 573 -4.38 8.88 44.60
C HIS A 573 -4.47 10.03 45.61
N GLU A 574 -3.42 10.86 45.71
CA GLU A 574 -3.37 12.03 46.58
C GLU A 574 -4.24 13.19 46.04
N VAL A 575 -4.23 13.40 44.72
CA VAL A 575 -5.14 14.33 44.04
C VAL A 575 -6.59 13.84 44.11
N GLN A 576 -6.87 12.53 43.99
CA GLN A 576 -8.21 12.01 44.23
C GLN A 576 -8.65 12.18 45.70
N ARG A 577 -7.80 11.90 46.69
CA ARG A 577 -8.12 12.16 48.11
C ARG A 577 -8.43 13.63 48.39
N ASN A 578 -7.62 14.55 47.87
CA ASN A 578 -7.86 15.99 48.03
C ASN A 578 -9.09 16.46 47.24
N THR A 579 -9.41 15.85 46.09
CA THR A 579 -10.61 16.21 45.35
C THR A 579 -11.87 15.72 46.06
N TYR A 580 -11.83 14.54 46.70
CA TYR A 580 -12.93 14.04 47.55
C TYR A 580 -13.06 14.81 48.88
N SER A 581 -11.97 15.32 49.46
CA SER A 581 -12.06 16.18 50.66
C SER A 581 -12.56 17.59 50.34
N ILE A 582 -12.25 18.13 49.16
CA ILE A 582 -12.68 19.46 48.72
C ILE A 582 -14.14 19.45 48.19
N THR A 583 -14.65 18.31 47.73
CA THR A 583 -16.05 18.18 47.26
C THR A 583 -17.02 17.59 48.29
N GLY A 584 -16.52 17.11 49.44
CA GLY A 584 -17.33 16.60 50.55
C GLY A 584 -17.88 17.66 51.51
N GLU A 585 -17.45 18.91 51.39
CA GLU A 585 -17.77 19.97 52.36
C GLU A 585 -18.32 21.23 51.68
N ARG A 586 -19.42 21.10 50.91
CA ARG A 586 -20.21 22.26 50.48
C ARG A 586 -21.65 21.92 50.09
N THR A 587 -22.33 21.24 50.99
CA THR A 587 -23.79 21.33 51.08
C THR A 587 -24.13 21.29 52.54
N LEU A 588 -24.27 22.46 53.16
CA LEU A 588 -25.32 22.77 54.11
C LEU A 588 -25.22 24.25 54.50
N VAL A 589 -26.40 24.82 54.77
CA VAL A 589 -26.70 26.13 55.36
C VAL A 589 -27.03 27.25 54.36
N ASN A 590 -28.34 27.45 54.16
CA ASN A 590 -28.91 28.73 54.59
C ASN A 590 -30.30 28.57 55.24
N ASN A 591 -30.52 29.40 56.26
CA ASN A 591 -31.74 29.74 57.00
C ASN A 591 -32.20 28.84 58.16
N GLY A 592 -32.12 29.41 59.38
CA GLY A 592 -32.96 29.03 60.51
C GLY A 592 -32.33 29.24 61.89
N GLU A 593 -32.35 30.48 62.37
CA GLU A 593 -32.53 30.95 63.76
C GLU A 593 -32.06 30.14 65.00
N ALA A 594 -31.59 30.94 65.97
CA ALA A 594 -31.75 30.80 67.43
C ALA A 594 -30.60 30.21 68.28
N HIS A 595 -29.96 31.14 69.01
CA HIS A 595 -29.81 31.17 70.49
C HIS A 595 -28.74 30.36 71.24
N TYR A 596 -27.95 31.13 72.03
CA TYR A 596 -27.15 30.81 73.26
C TYR A 596 -25.98 29.80 73.09
N ALA A 597 -24.91 29.75 73.89
CA ALA A 597 -24.11 30.64 74.74
C ALA A 597 -22.91 29.78 75.22
N GLY A 598 -21.76 30.38 75.54
CA GLY A 598 -20.84 29.81 76.54
C GLY A 598 -19.43 29.36 76.09
N ALA A 599 -18.46 30.18 76.49
CA ALA A 599 -17.22 29.84 77.23
C ALA A 599 -16.10 28.95 76.63
N GLU A 600 -14.99 29.66 76.38
CA GLU A 600 -13.57 29.40 76.77
C GLU A 600 -12.69 28.27 76.19
N PRO A 601 -11.36 28.52 76.11
CA PRO A 601 -10.40 27.77 75.30
C PRO A 601 -9.37 26.97 76.12
N GLU A 602 -8.71 25.97 75.54
CA GLU A 602 -7.34 25.59 75.93
C GLU A 602 -6.60 24.71 74.88
N ARG A 603 -5.38 25.17 74.51
CA ARG A 603 -4.09 24.46 74.28
C ARG A 603 -4.07 23.13 73.49
N ALA A 604 -3.13 22.83 72.61
CA ALA A 604 -1.70 23.16 72.54
C ALA A 604 -1.18 23.11 71.08
N GLU A 605 0.02 23.66 70.91
CA GLU A 605 0.75 24.18 69.72
C GLU A 605 0.69 23.42 68.38
#